data_AF-A0AB34J241-F1
#
_entry.id   AF-A0AB34J241-F1
#
_cell.length_a   1.000
_cell.length_b   1.000
_cell.length_c   1.000
_cell.angle_alpha   90.00
_cell.angle_beta   90.00
_cell.angle_gamma   90.00
#
_symmetry.space_group_name_H-M   'P 1'
#
loop_
_entity.id
_entity.type
_entity.pdbx_description
1 polymer ?
#
loop_
_entity_poly.entity_id
_entity_poly.type
_entity_poly.pdbx_seq_one_letter_code
_entity_poly.pdbx_strand_id
1 'polypeptide(L)'
;MSGAASATPHAPDGLTHAALLSKLCSPSSSSSDRLIAAHRLNEAFASCASLRDAEQLARQLCTDALCHALVRLAADADELSELSLHLMINLTAHAHAHARLAAAGVLPVLVACVRLAEPHVQLPGLALLSLLAEEPPLIPALLRAGVCKLIANLCTRLDARDVHWLLEIAEAVLEAPQTLRPEHSQQLLQALQPMAQEGARERLGDRDARRLSRVLGLLAVTTTAVPKHLVQSAKSSHSMPVPAAPLAWS
;
A
#
# COMPACT_ATOMS: atom_id res chain seq x y z
N MET A 1 -47.15 -6.56 -28.42
CA MET A 1 -46.17 -7.63 -28.18
C MET A 1 -44.79 -7.07 -28.49
N SER A 2 -44.14 -6.47 -27.49
CA SER A 2 -42.79 -5.90 -27.64
C SER A 2 -41.76 -7.00 -27.43
N GLY A 3 -41.08 -7.40 -28.51
CA GLY A 3 -39.92 -8.27 -28.43
C GLY A 3 -38.70 -7.48 -27.95
N ALA A 4 -38.28 -7.71 -26.70
CA ALA A 4 -36.99 -7.25 -26.22
C ALA A 4 -35.90 -8.16 -26.82
N ALA A 5 -35.26 -7.69 -27.87
CA ALA A 5 -34.08 -8.34 -28.44
C ALA A 5 -32.93 -8.22 -27.43
N SER A 6 -32.60 -9.34 -26.77
CA SER A 6 -31.39 -9.48 -25.97
C SER A 6 -30.19 -9.45 -26.93
N ALA A 7 -29.51 -8.31 -26.98
CA ALA A 7 -28.26 -8.19 -27.72
C ALA A 7 -27.18 -8.94 -26.91
N THR A 8 -26.83 -10.14 -27.35
CA THR A 8 -25.61 -10.82 -26.87
C THR A 8 -24.41 -10.01 -27.35
N PRO A 9 -23.57 -9.47 -26.45
CA PRO A 9 -22.37 -8.75 -26.85
C PRO A 9 -21.44 -9.72 -27.60
N HIS A 10 -21.19 -9.42 -28.87
CA HIS A 10 -20.16 -10.09 -29.65
C HIS A 10 -18.82 -9.88 -28.94
N ALA A 11 -18.24 -10.96 -28.42
CA ALA A 11 -16.90 -10.94 -27.84
C ALA A 11 -15.89 -10.73 -28.98
N PRO A 12 -15.18 -9.59 -29.05
CA PRO A 12 -14.12 -9.38 -30.03
C PRO A 12 -12.94 -10.28 -29.66
N ASP A 13 -12.48 -11.09 -30.62
CA ASP A 13 -11.26 -11.92 -30.61
C ASP A 13 -10.81 -12.48 -29.24
N GLY A 14 -11.38 -13.64 -28.92
CA GLY A 14 -11.30 -14.35 -27.64
C GLY A 14 -9.91 -14.87 -27.26
N LEU A 15 -9.04 -13.97 -26.78
CA LEU A 15 -7.95 -14.39 -25.90
C LEU A 15 -8.55 -14.76 -24.54
N THR A 16 -8.38 -16.02 -24.15
CA THR A 16 -8.78 -16.49 -22.82
C THR A 16 -7.94 -15.78 -21.76
N HIS A 17 -8.48 -15.65 -20.53
CA HIS A 17 -7.71 -15.12 -19.41
C HIS A 17 -6.38 -15.87 -19.21
N ALA A 18 -6.36 -17.18 -19.43
CA ALA A 18 -5.13 -17.97 -19.38
C ALA A 18 -4.07 -17.52 -20.38
N ALA A 19 -4.46 -17.16 -21.61
CA ALA A 19 -3.53 -16.64 -22.62
C ALA A 19 -2.99 -15.25 -22.22
N LEU A 20 -3.84 -14.37 -21.68
CA LEU A 20 -3.42 -13.06 -21.17
C LEU A 20 -2.45 -13.21 -19.99
N LEU A 21 -2.75 -14.09 -19.04
CA LEU A 21 -1.87 -14.39 -17.90
C LEU A 21 -0.52 -14.94 -18.38
N SER A 22 -0.51 -15.85 -19.35
CA SER A 22 0.72 -16.39 -19.92
C SER A 22 1.59 -15.29 -20.53
N LYS A 23 1.00 -14.34 -21.25
CA LYS A 23 1.74 -13.20 -21.83
C LYS A 23 2.29 -12.27 -20.74
N LEU A 24 1.47 -11.95 -19.74
CA LEU A 24 1.85 -11.03 -18.66
C LEU A 24 2.96 -11.62 -17.76
N CYS A 25 2.89 -12.91 -17.49
CA CYS A 25 3.84 -13.61 -16.62
C CYS A 25 5.14 -13.99 -17.34
N SER A 26 5.12 -14.14 -18.67
CA SER A 26 6.31 -14.58 -19.40
C SER A 26 7.37 -13.48 -19.48
N PRO A 27 8.60 -13.74 -19.02
CA PRO A 27 9.72 -12.80 -19.21
C PRO A 27 10.11 -12.67 -20.69
N SER A 28 9.78 -13.65 -21.54
CA SER A 28 10.11 -13.63 -22.97
C SER A 28 9.11 -12.86 -23.82
N SER A 29 7.96 -12.46 -23.26
CA SER A 29 6.99 -11.63 -23.97
C SER A 29 7.54 -10.23 -24.21
N SER A 30 7.18 -9.63 -25.34
CA SER A 30 7.54 -8.24 -25.61
C SER A 30 6.86 -7.30 -24.61
N SER A 31 7.43 -6.10 -24.39
CA SER A 31 6.78 -5.10 -23.52
C SER A 31 5.37 -4.74 -24.04
N SER A 32 5.22 -4.64 -25.36
CA SER A 32 3.93 -4.41 -26.02
C SER A 32 2.91 -5.52 -25.75
N ASP A 33 3.32 -6.79 -25.81
CA ASP A 33 2.44 -7.92 -25.49
C ASP A 33 1.97 -7.89 -24.03
N ARG A 34 2.86 -7.53 -23.10
CA ARG A 34 2.52 -7.39 -21.69
C ARG A 34 1.55 -6.24 -21.46
N LEU A 35 1.77 -5.10 -22.11
CA LEU A 35 0.91 -3.93 -22.06
C LEU A 35 -0.51 -4.25 -22.56
N ILE A 36 -0.60 -4.89 -23.73
CA ILE A 36 -1.89 -5.34 -24.29
C ILE A 36 -2.57 -6.31 -23.34
N ALA A 37 -1.84 -7.29 -22.79
CA ALA A 37 -2.41 -8.26 -21.86
C ALA A 37 -2.95 -7.60 -20.59
N ALA A 38 -2.19 -6.67 -20.01
CA ALA A 38 -2.58 -5.95 -18.81
C ALA A 38 -3.81 -5.04 -19.07
N HIS A 39 -3.88 -4.37 -20.22
CA HIS A 39 -5.05 -3.56 -20.58
C HIS A 39 -6.30 -4.40 -20.72
N ARG A 40 -6.21 -5.55 -21.41
CA ARG A 40 -7.35 -6.47 -21.57
C ARG A 40 -7.85 -7.02 -20.24
N LEU A 41 -6.96 -7.31 -19.30
CA LEU A 41 -7.36 -7.72 -17.95
C LEU A 41 -8.04 -6.57 -17.20
N ASN A 42 -7.54 -5.35 -17.33
CA ASN A 42 -8.16 -4.18 -16.69
C ASN A 42 -9.55 -3.87 -17.30
N GLU A 43 -9.70 -3.97 -18.63
CA GLU A 43 -10.99 -3.87 -19.32
C GLU A 43 -11.98 -4.95 -18.85
N ALA A 44 -11.50 -6.18 -18.60
CA ALA A 44 -12.34 -7.25 -18.07
C ALA A 44 -12.89 -6.92 -16.67
N PHE A 45 -12.07 -6.36 -15.78
CA PHE A 45 -12.54 -5.85 -14.48
C PHE A 45 -13.53 -4.69 -14.64
N ALA A 46 -13.23 -3.72 -15.50
CA ALA A 46 -14.12 -2.60 -15.76
C ALA A 46 -15.48 -3.02 -16.36
N SER A 47 -15.52 -4.16 -17.04
CA SER A 47 -16.74 -4.72 -17.65
C SER A 47 -17.59 -5.54 -16.66
N CYS A 48 -17.13 -5.75 -15.42
CA CYS A 48 -17.90 -6.45 -14.41
C CYS A 48 -19.14 -5.62 -14.01
N ALA A 49 -20.33 -6.19 -14.15
CA ALA A 49 -21.60 -5.50 -13.86
C ALA A 49 -21.86 -5.36 -12.35
N SER A 50 -21.16 -6.15 -11.53
CA SER A 50 -21.32 -6.17 -10.08
C SER A 50 -20.01 -6.44 -9.35
N LEU A 51 -19.97 -6.10 -8.06
CA LEU A 51 -18.84 -6.43 -7.17
C LEU A 51 -18.60 -7.95 -7.11
N ARG A 52 -19.66 -8.75 -7.16
CA ARG A 52 -19.58 -10.22 -7.14
C ARG A 52 -18.86 -10.76 -8.37
N ASP A 53 -19.13 -10.18 -9.55
CA ASP A 53 -18.46 -10.58 -10.79
C ASP A 53 -16.97 -10.23 -10.74
N ALA A 54 -16.64 -9.04 -10.22
CA ALA A 54 -15.27 -8.60 -10.02
C ALA A 54 -14.52 -9.50 -9.02
N GLU A 55 -15.14 -9.88 -7.91
CA GLU A 55 -14.54 -10.84 -6.95
C GLU A 55 -14.30 -12.21 -7.60
N GLN A 56 -15.27 -12.72 -8.38
CA GLN A 56 -15.12 -14.00 -9.07
C GLN A 56 -13.97 -13.95 -10.08
N LEU A 57 -13.84 -12.85 -10.84
CA LEU A 57 -12.73 -12.64 -11.76
C LEU A 57 -11.40 -12.55 -11.00
N ALA A 58 -11.33 -11.76 -9.92
CA ALA A 58 -10.15 -11.65 -9.07
C ALA A 58 -9.72 -13.02 -8.53
N ARG A 59 -10.65 -13.82 -8.04
CA ARG A 59 -10.39 -15.19 -7.55
C ARG A 59 -9.79 -16.10 -8.63
N GLN A 60 -10.25 -15.99 -9.87
CA GLN A 60 -9.73 -16.78 -10.99
C GLN A 60 -8.31 -16.34 -11.40
N LEU A 61 -8.04 -15.04 -11.35
CA LEU A 61 -6.76 -14.47 -11.79
C LEU A 61 -5.67 -14.49 -10.70
N CYS A 62 -6.05 -14.48 -9.42
CA CYS A 62 -5.15 -14.34 -8.28
C CYS A 62 -4.28 -15.59 -8.04
N THR A 63 -3.28 -15.74 -8.91
CA THR A 63 -2.23 -16.76 -8.84
C THR A 63 -0.92 -16.14 -8.36
N ASP A 64 -0.05 -16.95 -7.77
CA ASP A 64 1.26 -16.46 -7.27
C ASP A 64 2.13 -15.93 -8.42
N ALA A 65 2.10 -16.62 -9.58
CA ALA A 65 2.80 -16.19 -10.78
C ALA A 65 2.36 -14.81 -11.25
N LEU A 66 1.05 -14.54 -11.27
CA LEU A 66 0.52 -13.22 -11.61
C LEU A 66 0.96 -12.16 -10.59
N CYS A 67 0.84 -12.45 -9.29
CA CYS A 67 1.23 -11.50 -8.24
C CYS A 67 2.70 -11.11 -8.36
N HIS A 68 3.60 -12.08 -8.55
CA HIS A 68 5.03 -11.81 -8.78
C HIS A 68 5.28 -11.02 -10.07
N ALA A 69 4.57 -11.33 -11.16
CA ALA A 69 4.70 -10.60 -12.41
C ALA A 69 4.27 -9.13 -12.24
N LEU A 70 3.14 -8.87 -11.58
CA LEU A 70 2.65 -7.52 -11.32
C LEU A 70 3.59 -6.72 -10.40
N VAL A 71 4.12 -7.34 -9.34
CA VAL A 71 5.10 -6.70 -8.43
C VAL A 71 6.37 -6.31 -9.19
N ARG A 72 6.85 -7.18 -10.09
CA ARG A 72 8.02 -6.85 -10.94
C ARG A 72 7.72 -5.68 -11.87
N LEU A 73 6.58 -5.70 -12.56
CA LEU A 73 6.19 -4.61 -13.47
C LEU A 73 6.04 -3.28 -12.71
N ALA A 74 5.50 -3.29 -11.48
CA ALA A 74 5.43 -2.10 -10.64
C ALA A 74 6.82 -1.56 -10.26
N ALA A 75 7.82 -2.44 -10.12
CA ALA A 75 9.18 -2.07 -9.75
C ALA A 75 10.01 -1.49 -10.91
N ASP A 76 9.66 -1.82 -12.16
CA ASP A 76 10.40 -1.36 -13.35
C ASP A 76 10.20 0.15 -13.65
N ALA A 77 9.24 0.81 -12.98
CA ALA A 77 8.94 2.24 -13.07
C ALA A 77 8.72 2.73 -14.51
N ASP A 78 8.01 1.94 -15.31
CA ASP A 78 7.63 2.25 -16.70
C ASP A 78 6.11 2.45 -16.83
N GLU A 79 5.62 2.57 -18.07
CA GLU A 79 4.18 2.69 -18.37
C GLU A 79 3.34 1.50 -17.85
N LEU A 80 3.97 0.34 -17.59
CA LEU A 80 3.28 -0.83 -17.01
C LEU A 80 3.12 -0.70 -15.51
N SER A 81 3.85 0.19 -14.84
CA SER A 81 3.78 0.36 -13.39
C SER A 81 2.40 0.79 -12.92
N GLU A 82 1.83 1.86 -13.50
CA GLU A 82 0.46 2.33 -13.23
C GLU A 82 -0.56 1.21 -13.45
N LEU A 83 -0.50 0.56 -14.61
CA LEU A 83 -1.46 -0.48 -14.96
C LEU A 83 -1.34 -1.71 -14.05
N SER A 84 -0.13 -2.06 -13.64
CA SER A 84 0.11 -3.15 -12.68
C SER A 84 -0.46 -2.83 -11.30
N LEU A 85 -0.38 -1.57 -10.83
CA LEU A 85 -0.99 -1.13 -9.59
C LEU A 85 -2.52 -1.22 -9.65
N HIS A 86 -3.13 -0.77 -10.74
CA HIS A 86 -4.57 -0.92 -10.95
C HIS A 86 -5.02 -2.38 -10.96
N LEU A 87 -4.27 -3.26 -11.64
CA LEU A 87 -4.58 -4.69 -11.62
C LEU A 87 -4.44 -5.28 -10.21
N MET A 88 -3.42 -4.90 -9.44
CA MET A 88 -3.28 -5.34 -8.06
C MET A 88 -4.43 -4.85 -7.18
N ILE A 89 -4.89 -3.61 -7.33
CA ILE A 89 -6.12 -3.09 -6.66
C ILE A 89 -7.34 -3.89 -7.08
N ASN A 90 -7.51 -4.21 -8.36
CA ASN A 90 -8.65 -5.01 -8.79
C ASN A 90 -8.61 -6.43 -8.19
N LEU A 91 -7.42 -7.01 -8.04
CA LEU A 91 -7.24 -8.31 -7.40
C LEU A 91 -7.62 -8.30 -5.91
N THR A 92 -7.48 -7.17 -5.19
CA THR A 92 -7.86 -7.08 -3.77
C THR A 92 -9.35 -7.19 -3.53
N ALA A 93 -10.19 -7.16 -4.56
CA ALA A 93 -11.59 -7.58 -4.46
C ALA A 93 -11.72 -9.02 -3.91
N HIS A 94 -10.69 -9.85 -4.10
CA HIS A 94 -10.56 -11.15 -3.47
C HIS A 94 -9.66 -11.09 -2.22
N ALA A 95 -10.20 -11.38 -1.04
CA ALA A 95 -9.48 -11.26 0.24
C ALA A 95 -8.11 -11.98 0.31
N HIS A 96 -7.95 -13.15 -0.33
CA HIS A 96 -6.65 -13.84 -0.34
C HIS A 96 -5.57 -13.15 -1.18
N ALA A 97 -5.94 -12.19 -2.03
CA ALA A 97 -4.98 -11.44 -2.82
C ALA A 97 -4.07 -10.60 -1.94
N HIS A 98 -4.54 -10.04 -0.82
CA HIS A 98 -3.71 -9.26 0.10
C HIS A 98 -2.49 -10.04 0.58
N ALA A 99 -2.71 -11.26 1.09
CA ALA A 99 -1.64 -12.13 1.57
C ALA A 99 -0.70 -12.58 0.45
N ARG A 100 -1.23 -12.89 -0.75
CA ARG A 100 -0.42 -13.30 -1.91
C ARG A 100 0.45 -12.16 -2.44
N LEU A 101 -0.10 -10.95 -2.56
CA LEU A 101 0.66 -9.76 -2.95
C LEU A 101 1.76 -9.43 -1.93
N ALA A 102 1.44 -9.51 -0.63
CA ALA A 102 2.44 -9.35 0.42
C ALA A 102 3.56 -10.39 0.33
N ALA A 103 3.21 -11.67 0.12
CA ALA A 103 4.18 -12.75 -0.08
C ALA A 103 5.02 -12.57 -1.35
N ALA A 104 4.44 -11.98 -2.40
CA ALA A 104 5.15 -11.63 -3.63
C ALA A 104 6.11 -10.44 -3.48
N GLY A 105 6.14 -9.77 -2.32
CA GLY A 105 7.06 -8.67 -2.03
C GLY A 105 6.54 -7.29 -2.47
N VAL A 106 5.22 -7.09 -2.53
CA VAL A 106 4.63 -5.82 -2.99
C VAL A 106 4.97 -4.62 -2.09
N LEU A 107 5.14 -4.81 -0.78
CA LEU A 107 5.20 -3.68 0.17
C LEU A 107 6.41 -2.75 -0.01
N PRO A 108 7.66 -3.25 -0.14
CA PRO A 108 8.80 -2.37 -0.42
C PRO A 108 8.67 -1.65 -1.77
N VAL A 109 8.09 -2.32 -2.78
CA VAL A 109 7.85 -1.75 -4.10
C VAL A 109 6.84 -0.60 -4.01
N LEU A 110 5.72 -0.79 -3.31
CA LEU A 110 4.73 0.28 -3.12
C LEU A 110 5.30 1.48 -2.38
N VAL A 111 6.10 1.25 -1.33
CA VAL A 111 6.77 2.35 -0.62
C VAL A 111 7.70 3.13 -1.56
N ALA A 112 8.35 2.47 -2.51
CA ALA A 112 9.15 3.14 -3.53
C ALA A 112 8.28 3.89 -4.55
N CYS A 113 7.26 3.24 -5.14
CA CYS A 113 6.33 3.83 -6.10
C CYS A 113 5.68 5.12 -5.56
N VAL A 114 5.18 5.08 -4.32
CA VAL A 114 4.52 6.24 -3.70
C VAL A 114 5.48 7.40 -3.43
N ARG A 115 6.79 7.16 -3.35
CA ARG A 115 7.81 8.22 -3.19
C ARG A 115 8.15 8.96 -4.48
N LEU A 116 7.89 8.37 -5.65
CA LEU A 116 8.31 8.92 -6.95
C LEU A 116 7.63 10.26 -7.29
N ALA A 117 6.57 10.66 -6.56
CA ALA A 117 5.81 11.90 -6.76
C ALA A 117 5.21 12.06 -8.18
N GLU A 118 5.15 10.97 -8.95
CA GLU A 118 4.43 10.87 -10.21
C GLU A 118 2.97 10.53 -9.91
N PRO A 119 2.00 11.43 -10.16
CA PRO A 119 0.62 11.25 -9.65
C PRO A 119 -0.06 9.96 -10.11
N HIS A 120 0.19 9.55 -11.36
CA HIS A 120 -0.40 8.36 -11.97
C HIS A 120 0.10 7.04 -11.35
N VAL A 121 1.27 7.04 -10.70
CA VAL A 121 1.81 5.90 -9.95
C VAL A 121 1.54 6.06 -8.44
N GLN A 122 1.70 7.29 -7.93
CA GLN A 122 1.59 7.58 -6.50
C GLN A 122 0.17 7.33 -5.96
N LEU A 123 -0.88 7.74 -6.68
CA LEU A 123 -2.25 7.60 -6.19
C LEU A 123 -2.73 6.15 -6.17
N PRO A 124 -2.55 5.35 -7.25
CA PRO A 124 -2.84 3.91 -7.17
C PRO A 124 -1.98 3.20 -6.13
N GLY A 125 -0.71 3.61 -5.97
CA GLY A 125 0.17 3.09 -4.93
C GLY A 125 -0.36 3.35 -3.50
N LEU A 126 -0.87 4.55 -3.24
CA LEU A 126 -1.49 4.92 -1.96
C LEU A 126 -2.79 4.15 -1.72
N ALA A 127 -3.65 4.04 -2.74
CA ALA A 127 -4.88 3.27 -2.66
C ALA A 127 -4.62 1.78 -2.39
N LEU A 128 -3.62 1.18 -3.04
CA LEU A 128 -3.24 -0.20 -2.76
C LEU A 128 -2.63 -0.37 -1.36
N LEU A 129 -1.83 0.59 -0.90
CA LEU A 129 -1.30 0.57 0.47
C LEU A 129 -2.40 0.69 1.53
N SER A 130 -3.44 1.49 1.31
CA SER A 130 -4.55 1.59 2.26
C SER A 130 -5.34 0.28 2.32
N LEU A 131 -5.65 -0.34 1.18
CA LEU A 131 -6.30 -1.65 1.12
C LEU A 131 -5.49 -2.73 1.84
N LEU A 132 -4.17 -2.76 1.65
CA LEU A 132 -3.29 -3.71 2.36
C LEU A 132 -3.16 -3.41 3.85
N ALA A 133 -3.35 -2.15 4.27
CA ALA A 133 -3.33 -1.77 5.67
C ALA A 133 -4.59 -2.22 6.42
N GLU A 134 -5.73 -2.39 5.74
CA GLU A 134 -6.96 -2.92 6.33
C GLU A 134 -6.82 -4.39 6.80
N GLU A 135 -5.73 -5.08 6.46
CA GLU A 135 -5.43 -6.44 6.90
C GLU A 135 -4.50 -6.44 8.13
N PRO A 136 -5.02 -6.67 9.37
CA PRO A 136 -4.20 -6.62 10.58
C PRO A 136 -2.93 -7.50 10.55
N PRO A 137 -2.94 -8.72 9.94
CA PRO A 137 -1.74 -9.54 9.82
C PRO A 137 -0.61 -8.90 8.98
N LEU A 138 -0.92 -7.94 8.11
CA LEU A 138 0.06 -7.27 7.24
C LEU A 138 0.69 -6.03 7.88
N ILE A 139 0.10 -5.47 8.94
CA ILE A 139 0.61 -4.26 9.63
C ILE A 139 2.11 -4.39 10.02
N PRO A 140 2.59 -5.49 10.64
CA PRO A 140 4.01 -5.62 10.95
C PRO A 140 4.92 -5.56 9.71
N ALA A 141 4.45 -6.09 8.57
CA ALA A 141 5.20 -6.07 7.32
C ALA A 141 5.22 -4.66 6.71
N LEU A 142 4.09 -3.93 6.76
CA LEU A 142 4.01 -2.52 6.36
C LEU A 142 4.95 -1.63 7.19
N LEU A 143 4.99 -1.84 8.51
CA LEU A 143 5.92 -1.14 9.40
C LEU A 143 7.39 -1.41 9.04
N ARG A 144 7.75 -2.68 8.76
CA ARG A 144 9.10 -3.04 8.29
C ARG A 144 9.43 -2.44 6.92
N ALA A 145 8.45 -2.34 6.02
CA ALA A 145 8.62 -1.67 4.73
C ALA A 145 8.80 -0.14 4.87
N GLY A 146 8.52 0.43 6.04
CA GLY A 146 8.78 1.84 6.35
C GLY A 146 7.59 2.76 6.10
N VAL A 147 6.35 2.25 6.22
CA VAL A 147 5.13 3.04 6.00
C VAL A 147 5.03 4.30 6.87
N CYS A 148 5.51 4.26 8.12
CA CYS A 148 5.51 5.45 8.99
C CYS A 148 6.43 6.56 8.45
N LYS A 149 7.60 6.18 7.91
CA LYS A 149 8.52 7.12 7.25
C LYS A 149 7.92 7.67 5.96
N LEU A 150 7.19 6.84 5.23
CA LEU A 150 6.47 7.24 4.03
C LEU A 150 5.40 8.30 4.36
N ILE A 151 4.50 8.02 5.31
CA ILE A 151 3.47 8.96 5.77
C ILE A 151 4.12 10.28 6.19
N ALA A 152 5.18 10.22 7.01
CA ALA A 152 5.88 11.42 7.47
C ALA A 152 6.46 12.27 6.33
N ASN A 153 6.95 11.63 5.26
CA ASN A 153 7.45 12.34 4.08
C ASN A 153 6.32 12.95 3.24
N LEU A 154 5.18 12.27 3.14
CA LEU A 154 4.07 12.66 2.28
C LEU A 154 3.18 13.75 2.90
N CYS A 155 3.07 13.81 4.23
CA CYS A 155 2.29 14.84 4.93
C CYS A 155 2.72 16.28 4.58
N THR A 156 3.96 16.49 4.13
CA THR A 156 4.48 17.81 3.75
C THR A 156 4.34 18.13 2.27
N ARG A 157 3.93 17.15 1.44
CA ARG A 157 3.98 17.24 -0.03
C ARG A 157 2.67 16.92 -0.72
N LEU A 158 1.80 16.11 -0.12
CA LEU A 158 0.54 15.72 -0.73
C LEU A 158 -0.48 16.85 -0.73
N ASP A 159 -1.27 16.89 -1.79
CA ASP A 159 -2.45 17.73 -1.85
C ASP A 159 -3.50 17.29 -0.85
N ALA A 160 -4.30 18.25 -0.36
CA ALA A 160 -5.33 17.98 0.63
C ALA A 160 -6.35 16.91 0.18
N ARG A 161 -6.51 16.72 -1.13
CA ARG A 161 -7.39 15.70 -1.72
C ARG A 161 -6.89 14.28 -1.49
N ASP A 162 -5.59 14.08 -1.35
CA ASP A 162 -4.98 12.74 -1.27
C ASP A 162 -4.59 12.37 0.17
N VAL A 163 -4.73 13.31 1.10
CA VAL A 163 -4.50 13.11 2.54
C VAL A 163 -5.36 11.99 3.11
N HIS A 164 -6.56 11.77 2.58
CA HIS A 164 -7.47 10.73 3.07
C HIS A 164 -6.82 9.34 3.08
N TRP A 165 -6.02 9.00 2.06
CA TRP A 165 -5.28 7.73 2.00
C TRP A 165 -4.24 7.62 3.12
N LEU A 166 -3.51 8.69 3.43
CA LEU A 166 -2.56 8.70 4.54
C LEU A 166 -3.24 8.48 5.88
N LEU A 167 -4.41 9.09 6.08
CA LEU A 167 -5.18 8.96 7.31
C LEU A 167 -5.75 7.55 7.46
N GLU A 168 -6.20 6.91 6.38
CA GLU A 168 -6.65 5.52 6.40
C GLU A 168 -5.51 4.56 6.76
N ILE A 169 -4.34 4.71 6.14
CA ILE A 169 -3.16 3.89 6.46
C ILE A 169 -2.74 4.13 7.93
N ALA A 170 -2.74 5.38 8.40
CA ALA A 170 -2.37 5.71 9.76
C ALA A 170 -3.36 5.14 10.80
N GLU A 171 -4.67 5.22 10.53
CA GLU A 171 -5.72 4.65 11.39
C GLU A 171 -5.55 3.13 11.47
N ALA A 172 -5.40 2.44 10.36
CA ALA A 172 -5.19 0.99 10.31
C ALA A 172 -3.93 0.53 11.07
N VAL A 173 -2.82 1.27 10.95
CA VAL A 173 -1.60 0.99 11.73
C VAL A 173 -1.83 1.16 13.24
N LEU A 174 -2.69 2.10 13.64
CA LEU A 174 -3.00 2.36 15.05
C LEU A 174 -4.00 1.38 15.67
N GLU A 175 -4.77 0.65 14.85
CA GLU A 175 -5.65 -0.43 15.33
C GLU A 175 -4.88 -1.65 15.84
N ALA A 176 -3.59 -1.79 15.47
CA ALA A 176 -2.69 -2.82 15.99
C ALA A 176 -1.57 -2.20 16.86
N PRO A 177 -1.90 -1.51 17.97
CA PRO A 177 -0.95 -0.70 18.74
C PRO A 177 0.22 -1.51 19.32
N GLN A 178 0.02 -2.81 19.58
CA GLN A 178 1.07 -3.73 20.04
C GLN A 178 2.21 -3.92 19.03
N THR A 179 1.96 -3.62 17.75
CA THR A 179 2.97 -3.71 16.68
C THR A 179 3.74 -2.40 16.50
N LEU A 180 3.20 -1.29 17.02
CA LEU A 180 3.73 0.04 16.79
C LEU A 180 4.74 0.40 17.88
N ARG A 181 6.01 0.56 17.47
CA ARG A 181 7.05 1.03 18.38
C ARG A 181 6.81 2.49 18.77
N PRO A 182 7.18 2.92 19.99
CA PRO A 182 7.05 4.31 20.42
C PRO A 182 7.69 5.33 19.47
N GLU A 183 8.82 4.99 18.85
CA GLU A 183 9.47 5.87 17.87
C GLU A 183 8.58 6.12 16.64
N HIS A 184 7.87 5.09 16.19
CA HIS A 184 6.96 5.20 15.05
C HIS A 184 5.73 6.05 15.41
N SER A 185 5.15 5.86 16.60
CA SER A 185 4.05 6.71 17.08
C SER A 185 4.48 8.17 17.19
N GLN A 186 5.65 8.43 17.76
CA GLN A 186 6.19 9.78 17.87
C GLN A 186 6.43 10.41 16.49
N GLN A 187 6.98 9.63 15.55
CA GLN A 187 7.19 10.09 14.18
C GLN A 187 5.88 10.45 13.48
N LEU A 188 4.85 9.59 13.57
CA LEU A 188 3.53 9.85 12.99
C LEU A 188 2.89 11.09 13.62
N LEU A 189 2.98 11.23 14.95
CA LEU A 189 2.45 12.37 15.67
C LEU A 189 3.09 13.69 15.19
N GLN A 190 4.43 13.72 15.10
CA GLN A 190 5.17 14.89 14.63
C GLN A 190 4.83 15.26 13.18
N ALA A 191 4.60 14.26 12.32
CA ALA A 191 4.25 14.49 10.92
C ALA A 191 2.82 14.99 10.72
N LEU A 192 1.86 14.45 11.48
CA LEU A 192 0.43 14.74 11.30
C LEU A 192 -0.03 15.97 12.09
N GLN A 193 0.63 16.31 13.20
CA GLN A 193 0.23 17.43 14.05
C GLN A 193 0.17 18.79 13.32
N PRO A 194 1.11 19.15 12.42
CA PRO A 194 1.00 20.39 11.63
C PRO A 194 -0.27 20.46 10.79
N MET A 195 -0.80 19.33 10.32
CA MET A 195 -2.01 19.29 9.49
C MET A 195 -3.29 19.64 10.27
N ALA A 196 -3.25 19.56 11.60
CA ALA A 196 -4.38 19.92 12.45
C ALA A 196 -4.42 21.41 12.84
N GLN A 197 -3.38 22.17 12.48
CA GLN A 197 -3.37 23.62 12.67
C GLN A 197 -4.45 24.27 11.79
N GLU A 198 -5.06 25.36 12.29
CA GLU A 198 -6.28 25.95 11.76
C GLU A 198 -6.22 26.22 10.23
N GLY A 199 -5.13 26.80 9.73
CA GLY A 199 -4.97 27.08 8.29
C GLY A 199 -4.70 25.85 7.39
N ALA A 200 -4.24 24.73 7.96
CA ALA A 200 -4.12 23.46 7.23
C ALA A 200 -5.44 22.68 7.25
N ARG A 201 -6.17 22.78 8.36
CA ARG A 201 -7.46 22.12 8.58
C ARG A 201 -8.56 22.62 7.64
N GLU A 202 -8.56 23.92 7.31
CA GLU A 202 -9.50 24.50 6.32
C GLU A 202 -9.37 23.89 4.93
N ARG A 203 -8.21 23.31 4.59
CA ARG A 203 -7.98 22.64 3.30
C ARG A 203 -8.50 21.22 3.29
N LEU A 204 -8.69 20.61 4.47
CA LEU A 204 -9.20 19.26 4.61
C LEU A 204 -10.72 19.28 4.58
N GLY A 205 -11.33 18.29 3.93
CA GLY A 205 -12.76 18.07 4.09
C GLY A 205 -13.12 17.69 5.53
N ASP A 206 -14.35 17.96 5.95
CA ASP A 206 -14.85 17.66 7.30
C ASP A 206 -14.59 16.21 7.75
N ARG A 207 -14.70 15.26 6.80
CA ARG A 207 -14.44 13.84 7.06
C ARG A 207 -12.97 13.62 7.45
N ASP A 208 -12.05 14.19 6.71
CA ASP A 208 -10.61 14.01 6.92
C ASP A 208 -10.13 14.79 8.15
N ALA A 209 -10.68 15.98 8.42
CA ALA A 209 -10.41 16.71 9.64
C ALA A 209 -10.82 15.93 10.90
N ARG A 210 -11.96 15.23 10.87
CA ARG A 210 -12.41 14.35 11.95
C ARG A 210 -11.50 13.13 12.10
N ARG A 211 -11.13 12.48 10.98
CA ARG A 211 -10.18 11.35 10.98
C ARG A 211 -8.82 11.76 11.54
N LEU A 212 -8.27 12.88 11.09
CA LEU A 212 -7.00 13.42 11.60
C LEU A 212 -7.07 13.67 13.12
N SER A 213 -8.16 14.28 13.60
CA SER A 213 -8.35 14.51 15.04
C SER A 213 -8.36 13.20 15.84
N ARG A 214 -9.01 12.15 15.31
CA ARG A 214 -9.02 10.82 15.92
C ARG A 214 -7.63 10.19 15.94
N VAL A 215 -6.94 10.19 14.80
CA VAL A 215 -5.59 9.63 14.65
C VAL A 215 -4.62 10.31 15.62
N LEU A 216 -4.66 11.65 15.73
CA LEU A 216 -3.84 12.40 16.68
C LEU A 216 -4.18 12.05 18.14
N GLY A 217 -5.46 11.87 18.47
CA GLY A 217 -5.88 11.40 19.80
C GLY A 217 -5.30 10.03 20.15
N LEU A 218 -5.38 9.06 19.23
CA LEU A 218 -4.81 7.72 19.40
C LEU A 218 -3.27 7.77 19.56
N LEU A 219 -2.60 8.59 18.76
CA LEU A 219 -1.16 8.80 18.86
C LEU A 219 -0.74 9.44 20.20
N ALA A 220 -1.52 10.39 20.72
CA ALA A 220 -1.25 10.99 22.03
C ALA A 220 -1.36 9.97 23.17
N VAL A 221 -2.35 9.08 23.12
CA VAL A 221 -2.51 8.01 24.12
C VAL A 221 -1.36 7.01 24.04
N THR A 222 -1.00 6.54 22.83
CA THR A 222 0.08 5.56 22.66
C THR A 222 1.46 6.09 23.00
N THR A 223 1.72 7.40 22.81
CA THR A 223 3.00 8.03 23.17
C THR A 223 3.14 8.34 24.65
N THR A 224 2.04 8.65 25.36
CA THR A 224 2.07 8.97 26.80
C THR A 224 2.12 7.72 27.69
N ALA A 225 1.66 6.57 27.19
CA ALA A 225 1.63 5.31 27.93
C ALA A 225 3.02 4.70 28.19
N VAL A 226 4.10 5.22 27.59
CA VAL A 226 5.47 4.71 27.83
C VAL A 226 5.95 5.19 29.20
N PRO A 227 6.12 4.29 30.19
CA PRO A 227 6.53 4.71 31.52
C PRO A 227 7.95 5.28 31.48
N LYS A 228 8.12 6.53 31.93
CA LYS A 228 9.42 7.23 31.96
C LYS A 228 10.54 6.46 32.70
N HIS A 229 10.19 5.52 33.58
CA HIS A 229 11.15 4.72 34.34
C HIS A 229 11.93 3.70 33.46
N LEU A 230 11.37 3.23 32.35
CA LEU A 230 12.09 2.31 31.44
C LEU A 230 13.15 3.04 30.60
N VAL A 231 12.94 4.33 30.31
CA VAL A 231 13.88 5.13 29.50
C VAL A 231 15.14 5.51 30.29
N GLN A 232 15.07 5.61 31.62
CA GLN A 232 16.25 5.90 32.45
C GLN A 232 17.18 4.69 32.61
N SER A 233 16.67 3.46 32.54
CA SER A 233 17.48 2.24 32.70
C SER A 233 18.34 1.91 31.46
N ALA A 234 17.87 2.27 30.26
CA ALA A 234 18.65 2.08 29.03
C ALA A 234 19.86 3.03 28.94
N LYS A 235 19.77 4.23 29.54
CA LYS A 235 20.88 5.20 29.53
C LYS A 235 21.99 4.90 30.56
N SER A 236 21.69 4.16 31.64
CA SER A 236 22.69 3.79 32.65
C SER A 236 23.52 2.54 32.30
N SER A 237 23.16 1.82 31.23
CA SER A 237 23.77 0.52 30.88
C SER A 237 24.92 0.60 29.85
N HIS A 238 25.33 1.80 29.41
CA HIS A 238 26.34 2.00 28.35
C HIS A 238 27.70 2.53 28.84
N SER A 239 28.02 2.36 30.12
CA SER A 239 29.35 2.61 30.69
C SER A 239 29.98 1.29 31.16
N MET A 240 30.12 0.31 30.25
CA MET A 240 31.06 -0.79 30.45
C MET A 240 32.35 -0.40 29.72
N PRO A 241 33.49 -0.25 30.43
CA PRO A 241 34.76 0.07 29.79
C PRO A 241 35.13 -1.04 28.81
N VAL A 242 35.42 -0.65 27.56
CA VAL A 242 35.94 -1.57 26.54
C VAL A 242 37.26 -2.14 27.07
N PRO A 243 37.38 -3.46 27.29
CA PRO A 243 38.66 -4.05 27.69
C PRO A 243 39.68 -3.79 26.58
N ALA A 244 40.78 -3.14 26.94
CA ALA A 244 41.88 -2.85 26.03
C ALA A 244 42.39 -4.15 25.39
N ALA A 245 42.39 -4.21 24.06
CA ALA A 245 42.93 -5.34 23.33
C ALA A 245 44.46 -5.45 23.57
N PRO A 246 45.01 -6.64 23.84
CA PRO A 246 46.44 -6.82 23.96
C PRO A 246 47.11 -6.67 22.58
N LEU A 247 48.02 -5.69 22.48
CA LEU A 247 48.96 -5.56 21.38
C LEU A 247 49.95 -6.74 21.42
N ALA A 248 49.75 -7.72 20.54
CA ALA A 248 50.74 -8.75 20.30
C ALA A 248 51.75 -8.25 19.26
N TRP A 249 52.99 -8.04 19.70
CA TRP A 249 54.18 -7.99 18.84
C TRP A 249 54.69 -9.42 18.67
N SER A 250 54.88 -9.86 17.41
CA SER A 250 55.95 -10.75 16.90
C SER A 250 55.57 -11.20 15.48
#